data_AF-A0A522NYB6-F1
#
_entry.id   AF-A0A522NYB6-F1
#
_cell.length_a   1.000
_cell.length_b   1.000
_cell.length_c   1.000
_cell.angle_alpha   90.00
_cell.angle_beta   90.00
_cell.angle_gamma   90.00
#
_symmetry.space_group_name_H-M   'P 1'
#
loop_
_entity.id
_entity.type
_entity.pdbx_description
1 polymer ?
#
loop_
_entity_poly.entity_id
_entity_poly.type
_entity_poly.pdbx_seq_one_letter_code
_entity_poly.pdbx_strand_id
1 'polypeptide(L)'
;MNGPLVGALLLSLALVVGLPSPRRRLGPVVSPRRRLPANGLRGAGCIAAGLGCAAVVLLPLTTILCIVVVGATVSLRYRRRRRIRRAAQEGRALETALDVLVGELRAGSHPVRAFGVAADETDGAAAGSLRAVAARARLGADVAAGLAAASRSSALPAHWQRLALCWRLASDNGLGIATLMRAAQRDIAERQRFSARISSSLAGARATATILSALPMLGILLGQLIGARPLAFLLGGQAGGVLLLVGATLACGGLLWSDRIVDRVAS
;
A
#
# COMPACT_ATOMS: atom_id res chain seq x y z
N MET A 1 -39.81 -14.15 3.34
CA MET A 1 -39.62 -13.42 2.07
C MET A 1 -38.55 -12.31 2.14
N ASN A 2 -37.50 -12.40 2.99
CA ASN A 2 -36.56 -11.28 3.22
C ASN A 2 -35.12 -11.53 2.72
N GLY A 3 -34.86 -12.67 2.07
CA GLY A 3 -33.53 -13.06 1.56
C GLY A 3 -32.89 -12.13 0.51
N PRO A 4 -33.63 -11.53 -0.45
CA PRO A 4 -32.98 -10.71 -1.49
C PRO A 4 -32.46 -9.37 -0.96
N LEU A 5 -33.03 -8.84 0.12
CA LEU A 5 -32.61 -7.58 0.74
C LEU A 5 -31.26 -7.72 1.46
N VAL A 6 -30.99 -8.87 2.07
CA VAL A 6 -29.71 -9.12 2.78
C VAL A 6 -28.55 -9.32 1.80
N GLY A 7 -28.80 -9.99 0.67
CA GLY A 7 -27.81 -10.12 -0.41
C GLY A 7 -27.48 -8.78 -1.07
N ALA A 8 -28.50 -7.94 -1.30
CA ALA A 8 -28.32 -6.59 -1.82
C ALA A 8 -27.55 -5.68 -0.82
N LEU A 9 -27.81 -5.81 0.48
CA LEU A 9 -27.08 -5.09 1.52
C LEU A 9 -25.60 -5.50 1.60
N LEU A 10 -25.28 -6.80 1.50
CA LEU A 10 -23.89 -7.28 1.50
C LEU A 10 -23.12 -6.88 0.23
N LEU A 11 -23.77 -6.87 -0.93
CA LEU A 11 -23.21 -6.35 -2.18
C LEU A 11 -23.01 -4.83 -2.11
N SER A 12 -23.96 -4.09 -1.53
CA SER A 12 -23.83 -2.64 -1.32
C SER A 12 -22.68 -2.29 -0.36
N LEU A 13 -22.48 -3.08 0.70
CA LEU A 13 -21.39 -2.88 1.65
C LEU A 13 -20.03 -3.22 1.03
N ALA A 14 -19.95 -4.27 0.21
CA ALA A 14 -18.76 -4.62 -0.56
C ALA A 14 -18.40 -3.55 -1.61
N LEU A 15 -19.40 -2.93 -2.23
CA LEU A 15 -19.23 -1.79 -3.15
C LEU A 15 -18.77 -0.52 -2.40
N VAL A 16 -19.32 -0.22 -1.21
CA VAL A 16 -18.94 0.95 -0.41
C VAL A 16 -17.51 0.85 0.14
N VAL A 17 -17.04 -0.35 0.49
CA VAL A 17 -15.64 -0.59 0.91
C VAL A 17 -14.70 -0.69 -0.30
N GLY A 18 -15.23 -1.11 -1.45
CA GLY A 18 -14.49 -1.36 -2.70
C GLY A 18 -14.35 -0.16 -3.64
N LEU A 19 -15.16 0.90 -3.49
CA LEU A 19 -15.09 2.10 -4.33
C LEU A 19 -14.03 3.07 -3.77
N PRO A 20 -12.82 3.14 -4.36
CA PRO A 20 -11.93 4.27 -4.12
C PRO A 20 -12.65 5.53 -4.58
N SER A 21 -12.98 6.41 -3.63
CA SER A 21 -13.45 7.77 -3.87
C SER A 21 -12.62 8.44 -5.00
N PRO A 22 -13.18 8.70 -6.19
CA PRO A 22 -12.43 9.16 -7.37
C PRO A 22 -12.16 10.67 -7.36
N ARG A 23 -12.06 11.30 -6.19
CA ARG A 23 -11.97 12.77 -6.05
C ARG A 23 -10.54 13.30 -5.83
N ARG A 24 -9.52 12.60 -6.31
CA ARG A 24 -8.11 13.05 -6.22
C ARG A 24 -7.40 13.14 -7.57
N ARG A 25 -8.14 13.36 -8.64
CA ARG A 25 -7.59 13.89 -9.89
C ARG A 25 -8.22 15.24 -10.14
N LEU A 26 -7.35 16.25 -10.29
CA LEU A 26 -7.58 17.65 -10.64
C LEU A 26 -7.81 18.59 -9.44
N GLY A 27 -6.77 19.33 -9.08
CA GLY A 27 -6.79 20.45 -8.15
C GLY A 27 -5.36 20.89 -7.78
N PRO A 28 -4.94 22.14 -8.07
CA PRO A 28 -3.61 22.64 -7.72
C PRO A 28 -3.42 22.75 -6.21
N VAL A 29 -2.16 22.66 -5.77
CA VAL A 29 -1.73 22.76 -4.37
C VAL A 29 -1.85 24.21 -3.90
N VAL A 30 -2.90 24.52 -3.14
CA VAL A 30 -2.87 25.54 -2.08
C VAL A 30 -3.57 24.94 -0.87
N SER A 31 -2.84 24.81 0.22
CA SER A 31 -3.33 24.22 1.47
C SER A 31 -3.86 25.30 2.42
N PRO A 32 -5.16 25.35 2.71
CA PRO A 32 -5.63 25.68 4.04
C PRO A 32 -6.01 24.38 4.75
N ARG A 33 -5.59 24.24 6.02
CA ARG A 33 -5.97 23.15 6.93
C ARG A 33 -7.51 23.05 7.03
N ARG A 34 -8.15 22.29 6.15
CA ARG A 34 -9.54 21.85 6.36
C ARG A 34 -9.54 20.63 7.27
N ARG A 35 -9.90 20.86 8.54
CA ARG A 35 -10.27 19.79 9.47
C ARG A 35 -11.45 19.03 8.84
N LEU A 36 -11.21 17.79 8.45
CA LEU A 36 -12.28 16.86 8.07
C LEU A 36 -13.13 16.59 9.32
N PRO A 37 -14.47 16.67 9.25
CA PRO A 37 -15.32 16.45 10.42
C PRO A 37 -15.24 14.98 10.85
N ALA A 38 -14.66 14.74 12.02
CA ALA A 38 -14.45 13.41 12.61
C ALA A 38 -15.76 12.63 12.90
N ASN A 39 -16.92 13.28 12.81
CA ASN A 39 -18.23 12.65 13.04
C ASN A 39 -18.67 11.68 11.93
N GLY A 40 -18.23 11.87 10.68
CA GLY A 40 -18.62 10.98 9.56
C GLY A 40 -18.00 9.58 9.65
N LEU A 41 -16.79 9.46 10.21
CA LEU A 41 -16.10 8.18 10.40
C LEU A 41 -16.66 7.39 11.59
N ARG A 42 -17.10 8.09 12.65
CA ARG A 42 -17.70 7.46 13.84
C ARG A 42 -19.10 6.92 13.53
N GLY A 43 -19.90 7.66 12.76
CA GLY A 43 -21.21 7.19 12.28
C GLY A 43 -21.12 5.94 11.39
N ALA A 44 -20.16 5.89 10.47
CA ALA A 44 -19.91 4.71 9.65
C ALA A 44 -19.43 3.49 10.47
N GLY A 45 -18.65 3.73 11.53
CA GLY A 45 -18.22 2.69 12.48
C GLY A 45 -19.38 2.10 13.28
N CYS A 46 -20.30 2.94 13.77
CA CYS A 46 -21.48 2.50 14.51
C CYS A 46 -22.49 1.74 13.64
N ILE A 47 -22.67 2.15 12.38
CA ILE A 47 -23.56 1.46 11.43
C ILE A 47 -22.98 0.10 11.03
N ALA A 48 -21.66 0.02 10.80
CA ALA A 48 -20.97 -1.25 10.53
C ALA A 48 -20.99 -2.19 11.76
N ALA A 49 -20.85 -1.64 12.97
CA ALA A 49 -20.95 -2.41 14.21
C ALA A 49 -22.39 -2.92 14.45
N GLY A 50 -23.41 -2.09 14.20
CA GLY A 50 -24.82 -2.48 14.31
C GLY A 50 -25.24 -3.56 13.32
N LEU A 51 -24.81 -3.46 12.05
CA LEU A 51 -24.99 -4.51 11.04
C LEU A 51 -24.21 -5.80 11.39
N GLY A 52 -23.02 -5.67 11.98
CA GLY A 52 -22.24 -6.80 12.48
C GLY A 52 -22.94 -7.53 13.63
N CYS A 53 -23.48 -6.82 14.61
CA CYS A 53 -24.23 -7.41 15.72
C CYS A 53 -25.52 -8.09 15.25
N ALA A 54 -26.25 -7.50 14.29
CA ALA A 54 -27.45 -8.12 13.72
C ALA A 54 -27.12 -9.40 12.92
N ALA A 55 -25.99 -9.45 12.23
CA ALA A 55 -25.52 -10.65 11.52
C ALA A 55 -25.08 -11.78 12.49
N VAL A 56 -24.51 -11.44 13.64
CA VAL A 56 -24.08 -12.41 14.67
C VAL A 56 -25.26 -13.11 15.35
N VAL A 57 -26.41 -12.45 15.45
CA VAL A 57 -27.61 -13.00 16.11
C VAL A 57 -28.44 -13.90 15.18
N LEU A 58 -28.34 -13.72 13.86
CA LEU A 58 -29.19 -14.39 12.86
C LEU A 58 -28.49 -15.48 12.03
N LEU A 59 -27.16 -15.57 12.06
CA LEU A 59 -26.43 -16.50 11.20
C LEU A 59 -25.64 -17.59 11.96
N PRO A 60 -25.52 -18.80 11.39
CA PRO A 60 -24.75 -19.90 11.98
C PRO A 60 -23.25 -19.54 12.08
N LEU A 61 -22.59 -20.01 13.16
CA LEU A 61 -21.19 -19.72 13.52
C LEU A 61 -20.19 -19.84 12.34
N THR A 62 -20.48 -20.75 11.40
CA THR A 62 -19.69 -21.00 10.18
C THR A 62 -19.62 -19.79 9.25
N THR A 63 -20.70 -19.03 9.11
CA THR A 63 -20.74 -17.82 8.26
C THR A 63 -20.01 -16.64 8.87
N ILE A 64 -20.07 -16.50 10.20
CA ILE A 64 -19.30 -15.48 10.94
C ILE A 64 -17.80 -15.73 10.73
N LEU A 65 -17.36 -16.98 10.89
CA LEU A 65 -15.96 -17.37 10.66
C LEU A 65 -15.52 -17.08 9.22
N CYS A 66 -16.38 -17.35 8.24
CA CYS A 66 -16.11 -17.07 6.83
C CYS A 66 -15.98 -15.56 6.55
N ILE A 67 -16.87 -14.73 7.11
CA ILE A 67 -16.78 -13.27 7.00
C ILE A 67 -15.49 -12.74 7.64
N VAL A 68 -15.09 -13.27 8.80
CA VAL A 68 -13.84 -12.90 9.46
C VAL A 68 -12.62 -13.27 8.61
N VAL A 69 -12.58 -14.48 8.05
CA VAL A 69 -11.46 -14.93 7.20
C VAL A 69 -11.37 -14.13 5.90
N VAL A 70 -12.50 -13.89 5.22
CA VAL A 70 -12.54 -13.09 3.99
C VAL A 70 -12.21 -11.63 4.29
N GLY A 71 -12.79 -11.06 5.35
CA GLY A 71 -12.51 -9.69 5.80
C GLY A 71 -11.04 -9.49 6.20
N ALA A 72 -10.45 -10.45 6.91
CA ALA A 72 -9.03 -10.44 7.26
C ALA A 72 -8.17 -10.46 5.98
N THR A 73 -8.47 -11.34 5.03
CA THR A 73 -7.71 -11.46 3.78
C THR A 73 -7.81 -10.21 2.91
N VAL A 74 -9.02 -9.67 2.73
CA VAL A 74 -9.26 -8.43 1.99
C VAL A 74 -8.56 -7.25 2.67
N SER A 75 -8.65 -7.13 3.99
CA SER A 75 -8.01 -6.05 4.74
C SER A 75 -6.48 -6.11 4.66
N LEU A 76 -5.89 -7.31 4.75
CA LEU A 76 -4.45 -7.53 4.57
C LEU A 76 -4.01 -7.16 3.16
N ARG A 77 -4.74 -7.61 2.14
CA ARG A 77 -4.46 -7.28 0.72
C ARG A 77 -4.58 -5.79 0.46
N TYR A 78 -5.58 -5.13 1.03
CA TYR A 78 -5.77 -3.69 0.90
C TYR A 78 -4.65 -2.90 1.58
N ARG A 79 -4.26 -3.29 2.80
CA ARG A 79 -3.12 -2.71 3.53
C ARG A 79 -1.82 -2.90 2.75
N ARG A 80 -1.58 -4.09 2.18
CA ARG A 80 -0.41 -4.40 1.33
C ARG A 80 -0.39 -3.55 0.06
N ARG A 81 -1.48 -3.52 -0.71
CA ARG A 81 -1.60 -2.69 -1.92
C ARG A 81 -1.39 -1.21 -1.61
N ARG A 82 -1.92 -0.72 -0.48
CA ARG A 82 -1.68 0.65 -0.01
C ARG A 82 -0.22 0.88 0.36
N ARG A 83 0.45 -0.04 1.06
CA ARG A 83 1.89 0.06 1.37
C ARG A 83 2.75 0.11 0.10
N ILE A 84 2.51 -0.78 -0.85
CA ILE A 84 3.25 -0.82 -2.13
C ILE A 84 3.07 0.49 -2.90
N ARG A 85 1.82 0.98 -3.00
CA ARG A 85 1.55 2.27 -3.67
C ARG A 85 2.23 3.45 -2.98
N ARG A 86 2.23 3.47 -1.64
CA ARG A 86 2.93 4.51 -0.85
C ARG A 86 4.44 4.45 -1.06
N ALA A 87 5.04 3.26 -0.99
CA ALA A 87 6.46 3.07 -1.26
C ALA A 87 6.83 3.51 -2.70
N ALA A 88 6.01 3.17 -3.71
CA ALA A 88 6.26 3.60 -5.08
C ALA A 88 6.07 5.11 -5.32
N GLN A 89 5.21 5.77 -4.54
CA GLN A 89 5.07 7.24 -4.58
C GLN A 89 6.26 7.91 -3.89
N GLU A 90 6.62 7.42 -2.70
CA GLU A 90 7.75 7.94 -1.93
C GLU A 90 9.08 7.70 -2.64
N GLY A 91 9.25 6.58 -3.35
CA GLY A 91 10.45 6.26 -4.11
C GLY A 91 10.68 7.18 -5.30
N ARG A 92 9.61 7.57 -6.00
CA ARG A 92 9.68 8.58 -7.07
C ARG A 92 10.00 9.97 -6.53
N ALA A 93 9.36 10.36 -5.43
CA ALA A 93 9.67 11.62 -4.76
C ALA A 93 11.13 11.66 -4.29
N LEU A 94 11.64 10.56 -3.71
CA LEU A 94 13.04 10.46 -3.30
C LEU A 94 14.00 10.53 -4.49
N GLU A 95 13.68 9.89 -5.63
CA GLU A 95 14.49 9.96 -6.84
C GLU A 95 14.60 11.41 -7.36
N THR A 96 13.46 12.12 -7.47
CA THR A 96 13.44 13.55 -7.83
C THR A 96 14.26 14.39 -6.86
N ALA A 97 14.10 14.17 -5.56
CA ALA A 97 14.84 14.93 -4.56
C ALA A 97 16.35 14.68 -4.61
N LEU A 98 16.76 13.43 -4.86
CA LEU A 98 18.17 13.08 -5.01
C LEU A 98 18.77 13.71 -6.28
N ASP A 99 17.98 13.87 -7.34
CA ASP A 99 18.44 14.52 -8.56
C ASP A 99 18.75 16.00 -8.34
N VAL A 100 17.83 16.70 -7.65
CA VAL A 100 18.03 18.09 -7.21
C VAL A 100 19.23 18.19 -6.26
N LEU A 101 19.32 17.31 -5.26
CA LEU A 101 20.41 17.29 -4.28
C LEU A 101 21.78 17.10 -4.96
N VAL A 102 21.90 16.13 -5.86
CA VAL A 102 23.15 15.87 -6.58
C VAL A 102 23.49 17.01 -7.53
N GLY A 103 22.49 17.64 -8.18
CA GLY A 103 22.67 18.83 -9.00
C GLY A 103 23.26 20.00 -8.20
N GLU A 104 22.65 20.32 -7.06
CA GLU A 104 23.10 21.37 -6.13
C GLU A 104 24.50 21.10 -5.58
N LEU A 105 24.80 19.86 -5.18
CA LEU A 105 26.14 19.49 -4.68
C LEU A 105 27.21 19.57 -5.77
N ARG A 106 26.86 19.26 -7.04
CA ARG A 106 27.79 19.42 -8.18
C ARG A 106 28.07 20.87 -8.52
N ALA A 107 27.08 21.74 -8.33
CA ALA A 107 27.26 23.17 -8.47
C ALA A 107 28.13 23.78 -7.35
N GLY A 108 28.59 22.96 -6.39
CA GLY A 108 29.43 23.40 -5.27
C GLY A 108 28.63 24.03 -4.13
N SER A 109 27.30 23.86 -4.10
CA SER A 109 26.50 24.40 -3.00
C SER A 109 26.80 23.67 -1.68
N HIS A 110 26.62 24.39 -0.58
CA HIS A 110 26.79 23.83 0.76
C HIS A 110 25.74 22.73 1.02
N PRO A 111 26.10 21.57 1.62
CA PRO A 111 25.18 20.47 1.92
C PRO A 111 23.84 20.86 2.52
N VAL A 112 23.86 21.77 3.48
CA VAL A 112 22.64 22.29 4.14
C VAL A 112 21.68 22.95 3.14
N ARG A 113 22.22 23.71 2.17
CA ARG A 113 21.42 24.36 1.13
C ARG A 113 20.90 23.32 0.15
N ALA A 114 21.75 22.39 -0.28
CA ALA A 114 21.37 21.33 -1.20
C ALA A 114 20.19 20.48 -0.66
N PHE A 115 20.26 20.08 0.62
CA PHE A 115 19.15 19.37 1.28
C PHE A 115 17.89 20.23 1.43
N GLY A 116 18.04 21.54 1.66
CA GLY A 116 16.92 22.48 1.72
C GLY A 116 16.20 22.59 0.38
N VAL A 117 16.94 22.86 -0.70
CA VAL A 117 16.41 23.00 -2.06
C VAL A 117 15.75 21.69 -2.51
N ALA A 118 16.41 20.54 -2.32
CA ALA A 118 15.84 19.24 -2.63
C ALA A 118 14.54 18.95 -1.87
N ALA A 119 14.42 19.44 -0.63
CA ALA A 119 13.21 19.27 0.16
C ALA A 119 12.07 20.20 -0.28
N ASP A 120 12.37 21.37 -0.83
CA ASP A 120 11.39 22.35 -1.30
C ASP A 120 10.89 22.05 -2.72
N GLU A 121 11.73 21.47 -3.56
CA GLU A 121 11.37 20.98 -4.91
C GLU A 121 10.65 19.62 -4.90
N THR A 122 10.48 19.00 -3.73
CA THR A 122 9.85 17.68 -3.58
C THR A 122 8.67 17.72 -2.63
N ASP A 123 7.67 16.88 -2.88
CA ASP A 123 6.50 16.70 -2.03
C ASP A 123 6.50 15.40 -1.21
N GLY A 124 5.70 15.38 -0.14
CA GLY A 124 5.37 14.18 0.61
C GLY A 124 6.38 13.76 1.68
N ALA A 125 6.44 12.45 1.97
CA ALA A 125 7.24 11.91 3.07
C ALA A 125 8.76 12.08 2.87
N ALA A 126 9.23 12.04 1.62
CA ALA A 126 10.62 12.30 1.27
C ALA A 126 11.02 13.74 1.61
N ALA A 127 10.15 14.71 1.25
CA ALA A 127 10.37 16.13 1.54
C ALA A 127 10.46 16.40 3.05
N GLY A 128 9.53 15.84 3.85
CA GLY A 128 9.57 15.97 5.31
C GLY A 128 10.86 15.39 5.91
N SER A 129 11.32 14.26 5.38
CA SER A 129 12.57 13.62 5.81
C SER A 129 13.80 14.48 5.47
N LEU A 130 13.87 15.04 4.26
CA LEU A 130 14.97 15.91 3.84
C LEU A 130 14.98 17.24 4.61
N ARG A 131 13.82 17.83 4.91
CA ARG A 131 13.75 19.02 5.80
C ARG A 131 14.30 18.71 7.18
N ALA A 132 13.98 17.54 7.74
CA ALA A 132 14.50 17.11 9.04
C ALA A 132 16.01 16.88 9.02
N VAL A 133 16.56 16.41 7.89
CA VAL A 133 18.01 16.26 7.68
C VAL A 133 18.69 17.62 7.53
N ALA A 134 18.12 18.52 6.72
CA ALA A 134 18.61 19.89 6.54
C ALA A 134 18.61 20.67 7.87
N ALA A 135 17.56 20.54 8.68
CA ALA A 135 17.47 21.15 10.00
C ALA A 135 18.55 20.63 10.95
N ARG A 136 18.82 19.32 10.95
CA ARG A 136 19.94 18.73 11.72
C ARG A 136 21.29 19.27 11.25
N ALA A 137 21.50 19.33 9.94
CA ALA A 137 22.73 19.86 9.35
C ALA A 137 22.95 21.35 9.72
N ARG A 138 21.89 22.17 9.77
CA ARG A 138 21.95 23.57 10.22
C ARG A 138 22.41 23.72 11.67
N LEU A 139 22.05 22.75 12.51
CA LEU A 139 22.42 22.73 13.92
C LEU A 139 23.82 22.12 14.16
N GLY A 140 24.56 21.80 13.10
CA GLY A 140 25.86 21.14 13.21
C GLY A 140 25.78 19.66 13.62
N ALA A 141 24.59 19.06 13.62
CA ALA A 141 24.40 17.66 13.95
C ALA A 141 24.73 16.75 12.75
N ASP A 142 25.07 15.49 13.03
CA ASP A 142 25.42 14.50 12.02
C ASP A 142 24.27 14.25 11.01
N VAL A 143 24.58 14.49 9.74
CA VAL A 143 23.70 14.29 8.59
C VAL A 143 23.47 12.80 8.33
N ALA A 144 24.47 11.94 8.53
CA ALA A 144 24.32 10.50 8.36
C ALA A 144 23.32 9.93 9.38
N ALA A 145 23.41 10.33 10.65
CA ALA A 145 22.41 10.01 11.67
C ALA A 145 21.01 10.54 11.32
N GLY A 146 20.91 11.73 10.71
CA GLY A 146 19.66 12.28 10.20
C GLY A 146 19.02 11.42 9.10
N LEU A 147 19.83 10.98 8.13
CA LEU A 147 19.41 10.07 7.06
C LEU A 147 19.01 8.69 7.60
N ALA A 148 19.76 8.17 8.57
CA ALA A 148 19.41 6.93 9.26
C ALA A 148 18.10 7.07 10.06
N ALA A 149 17.83 8.23 10.65
CA ALA A 149 16.56 8.49 11.34
C ALA A 149 15.38 8.55 10.35
N ALA A 150 15.56 9.14 9.17
CA ALA A 150 14.55 9.15 8.11
C ALA A 150 14.14 7.73 7.65
N SER A 151 15.06 6.76 7.72
CA SER A 151 14.74 5.36 7.40
C SER A 151 13.64 4.76 8.28
N ARG A 152 13.51 5.21 9.54
CA ARG A 152 12.50 4.68 10.48
C ARG A 152 11.09 5.18 10.19
N SER A 153 10.97 6.37 9.61
CA SER A 153 9.69 7.00 9.27
C SER A 153 9.25 6.77 7.82
N SER A 154 10.16 6.28 6.97
CA SER A 154 9.93 6.09 5.53
C SER A 154 9.34 4.71 5.20
N ALA A 155 8.59 4.62 4.09
CA ALA A 155 8.20 3.34 3.52
C ALA A 155 9.36 2.61 2.80
N LEU A 156 10.52 3.25 2.64
CA LEU A 156 11.71 2.76 1.93
C LEU A 156 12.98 2.77 2.81
N PRO A 157 12.99 2.07 3.96
CA PRO A 157 14.09 2.14 4.93
C PRO A 157 15.46 1.81 4.34
N ALA A 158 15.54 0.80 3.47
CA ALA A 158 16.80 0.36 2.85
C ALA A 158 17.48 1.46 2.00
N HIS A 159 16.69 2.32 1.34
CA HIS A 159 17.22 3.39 0.49
C HIS A 159 17.86 4.49 1.33
N TRP A 160 17.17 4.90 2.41
CA TRP A 160 17.69 5.88 3.37
C TRP A 160 18.92 5.39 4.14
N GLN A 161 18.95 4.11 4.52
CA GLN A 161 20.12 3.51 5.18
C GLN A 161 21.34 3.50 4.26
N ARG A 162 21.17 3.15 2.97
CA ARG A 162 22.27 3.24 2.00
C ARG A 162 22.75 4.66 1.80
N LEU A 163 21.83 5.62 1.71
CA LEU A 163 22.18 7.04 1.60
C LEU A 163 22.98 7.52 2.82
N ALA A 164 22.57 7.12 4.03
CA ALA A 164 23.30 7.40 5.27
C ALA A 164 24.71 6.78 5.27
N LEU A 165 24.84 5.52 4.82
CA LEU A 165 26.13 4.84 4.70
C LEU A 165 27.04 5.52 3.68
N CYS A 166 26.54 5.83 2.48
CA CYS A 166 27.30 6.54 1.47
C CYS A 166 27.72 7.94 1.93
N TRP A 167 26.85 8.64 2.67
CA TRP A 167 27.19 9.94 3.26
C TRP A 167 28.31 9.82 4.29
N ARG A 168 28.19 8.87 5.22
CA ARG A 168 29.20 8.62 6.25
C ARG A 168 30.54 8.19 5.66
N LEU A 169 30.52 7.31 4.66
CA LEU A 169 31.73 6.94 3.92
C LEU A 169 32.37 8.15 3.24
N ALA A 170 31.58 9.07 2.70
CA ALA A 170 32.08 10.30 2.10
C ALA A 170 32.73 11.22 3.14
N SER A 171 32.07 11.43 4.28
CA SER A 171 32.57 12.31 5.35
C SER A 171 33.82 11.75 6.01
N ASP A 172 33.84 10.45 6.32
CA ASP A 172 34.91 9.82 7.10
C ASP A 172 36.20 9.67 6.28
N ASN A 173 36.09 9.52 4.95
CA ASN A 173 37.23 9.31 4.04
C ASN A 173 37.55 10.54 3.18
N GLY A 174 36.88 11.68 3.39
CA GLY A 174 37.09 12.90 2.60
C GLY A 174 36.75 12.75 1.11
N LEU A 175 35.93 11.76 0.74
CA LEU A 175 35.55 11.52 -0.65
C LEU A 175 34.55 12.58 -1.12
N GLY A 176 34.56 12.88 -2.42
CA GLY A 176 33.60 13.82 -3.01
C GLY A 176 32.16 13.37 -2.77
N ILE A 177 31.48 14.01 -1.82
CA ILE A 177 30.10 13.72 -1.40
C ILE A 177 29.16 13.70 -2.61
N ALA A 178 29.31 14.67 -3.53
CA ALA A 178 28.52 14.75 -4.75
C ALA A 178 28.65 13.50 -5.64
N THR A 179 29.82 12.85 -5.65
CA THR A 179 30.10 11.65 -6.46
C THR A 179 29.51 10.41 -5.81
N LEU A 180 29.68 10.22 -4.49
CA LEU A 180 29.07 9.09 -3.79
C LEU A 180 27.54 9.19 -3.72
N MET A 181 26.99 10.39 -3.57
CA MET A 181 25.55 10.61 -3.64
C MET A 181 24.98 10.33 -5.03
N ARG A 182 25.71 10.64 -6.10
CA ARG A 182 25.31 10.25 -7.45
C ARG A 182 25.40 8.74 -7.66
N ALA A 183 26.42 8.08 -7.13
CA ALA A 183 26.52 6.63 -7.20
C ALA A 183 25.35 5.95 -6.48
N ALA A 184 25.00 6.45 -5.29
CA ALA A 184 23.83 5.98 -4.53
C ALA A 184 22.52 6.24 -5.28
N GLN A 185 22.33 7.44 -5.85
CA GLN A 185 21.17 7.77 -6.68
C GLN A 185 21.04 6.82 -7.89
N ARG A 186 22.16 6.54 -8.59
CA ARG A 186 22.17 5.62 -9.72
C ARG A 186 21.84 4.19 -9.32
N ASP A 187 22.42 3.65 -8.24
CA ASP A 187 22.06 2.31 -7.72
C ASP A 187 20.56 2.22 -7.41
N ILE A 188 19.99 3.27 -6.80
CA ILE A 188 18.56 3.33 -6.49
C ILE A 188 17.72 3.35 -7.77
N ALA A 189 18.07 4.20 -8.74
CA ALA A 189 17.37 4.31 -10.02
C ALA A 189 17.44 3.00 -10.83
N GLU A 190 18.61 2.35 -10.86
CA GLU A 190 18.83 1.05 -11.50
C GLU A 190 17.90 -0.02 -10.91
N ARG A 191 17.82 -0.08 -9.58
CA ARG A 191 16.94 -1.03 -8.87
C ARG A 191 15.46 -0.75 -9.13
N GLN A 192 15.03 0.51 -9.13
CA GLN A 192 13.65 0.84 -9.46
C GLN A 192 13.30 0.46 -10.91
N ARG A 193 14.20 0.71 -11.86
CA ARG A 193 14.03 0.31 -13.26
C ARG A 193 13.98 -1.21 -13.41
N PHE A 194 14.83 -1.93 -12.68
CA PHE A 194 14.81 -3.39 -12.65
C PHE A 194 13.49 -3.94 -12.12
N SER A 195 13.02 -3.44 -10.97
CA SER A 195 11.71 -3.82 -10.42
C SER A 195 10.56 -3.48 -11.37
N ALA A 196 10.62 -2.33 -12.05
CA ALA A 196 9.62 -1.94 -13.05
C ALA A 196 9.63 -2.91 -14.24
N ARG A 197 10.81 -3.27 -14.76
CA ARG A 197 10.97 -4.25 -15.85
C ARG A 197 10.42 -5.62 -15.45
N ILE A 198 10.77 -6.14 -14.27
CA ILE A 198 10.20 -7.39 -13.75
C ILE A 198 8.68 -7.30 -13.60
N SER A 199 8.17 -6.17 -13.10
CA SER A 199 6.73 -6.01 -12.94
C SER A 199 5.99 -6.02 -14.28
N SER A 200 6.63 -5.53 -15.34
CA SER A 200 6.10 -5.52 -16.71
C SER A 200 6.19 -6.91 -17.37
N SER A 201 7.29 -7.65 -17.17
CA SER A 201 7.43 -9.02 -17.71
C SER A 201 6.45 -9.98 -17.05
N LEU A 202 6.11 -9.76 -15.78
CA LEU A 202 5.10 -10.54 -15.05
C LEU A 202 3.66 -10.07 -15.31
N ALA A 203 3.42 -9.08 -16.17
CA ALA A 203 2.06 -8.57 -16.43
C ALA A 203 1.17 -9.65 -17.07
N GLY A 204 1.69 -10.43 -18.02
CA GLY A 204 0.98 -11.55 -18.65
C GLY A 204 0.65 -12.65 -17.65
N ALA A 205 1.63 -13.08 -16.84
CA ALA A 205 1.43 -14.08 -15.78
C ALA A 205 0.44 -13.61 -14.70
N ARG A 206 0.44 -12.32 -14.35
CA ARG A 206 -0.56 -11.73 -13.45
C ARG A 206 -1.96 -11.69 -14.08
N ALA A 207 -2.07 -11.42 -15.38
CA ALA A 207 -3.36 -11.38 -16.06
C ALA A 207 -4.04 -12.75 -16.05
N THR A 208 -3.33 -13.82 -16.41
CA THR A 208 -3.87 -15.19 -16.35
C THR A 208 -4.16 -15.62 -14.92
N ALA A 209 -3.27 -15.35 -13.96
CA ALA A 209 -3.56 -15.61 -12.54
C ALA A 209 -4.83 -14.89 -12.07
N THR A 210 -5.06 -13.66 -12.54
CA THR A 210 -6.28 -12.89 -12.22
C THR A 210 -7.52 -13.53 -12.87
N ILE A 211 -7.43 -14.02 -14.11
CA ILE A 211 -8.52 -14.71 -14.81
C ILE A 211 -8.87 -16.03 -14.11
N LEU A 212 -7.88 -16.88 -13.81
CA LEU A 212 -8.11 -18.13 -13.09
C LEU A 212 -8.68 -17.89 -11.68
N SER A 213 -8.24 -16.82 -11.01
CA SER A 213 -8.78 -16.43 -9.70
C SER A 213 -10.22 -15.90 -9.77
N ALA A 214 -10.64 -15.36 -10.92
CA ALA A 214 -12.00 -14.87 -11.13
C ALA A 214 -12.99 -15.97 -11.52
N LEU A 215 -12.50 -17.08 -12.09
CA LEU A 215 -13.30 -18.23 -12.53
C LEU A 215 -14.25 -18.80 -11.46
N PRO A 216 -13.84 -19.06 -10.20
CA PRO A 216 -14.77 -19.54 -9.17
C PRO A 216 -15.89 -18.54 -8.87
N MET A 217 -15.64 -17.24 -8.99
CA MET A 217 -16.68 -16.22 -8.79
C MET A 217 -17.70 -16.22 -9.94
N LEU A 218 -17.23 -16.37 -11.18
CA LEU A 218 -18.08 -16.57 -12.35
C LEU A 218 -18.91 -17.86 -12.23
N GLY A 219 -18.33 -18.94 -11.70
CA GLY A 219 -19.04 -20.20 -11.45
C GLY A 219 -20.19 -20.05 -10.45
N ILE A 220 -19.98 -19.31 -9.35
CA ILE A 220 -21.05 -19.01 -8.38
C ILE A 220 -22.14 -18.15 -9.02
N LEU A 221 -21.76 -17.14 -9.83
CA LEU A 221 -22.70 -16.26 -10.51
C LEU A 221 -23.57 -17.02 -11.53
N LEU A 222 -22.96 -17.88 -12.35
CA LEU A 222 -23.67 -18.73 -13.30
C LEU A 222 -24.58 -19.74 -12.59
N GLY A 223 -24.13 -20.35 -11.50
CA GLY A 223 -24.95 -21.24 -10.67
C GLY A 223 -26.18 -20.54 -10.07
N GLN A 224 -26.09 -19.24 -9.80
CA GLN A 224 -27.25 -18.44 -9.38
C GLN A 224 -28.21 -18.13 -10.51
N LEU A 225 -27.69 -17.77 -11.69
CA LEU A 225 -28.51 -17.48 -12.88
C LEU A 225 -29.27 -18.72 -13.36
N ILE A 226 -28.69 -19.92 -13.22
CA ILE A 226 -29.32 -21.20 -13.55
C ILE A 226 -30.39 -21.59 -12.50
N GLY A 227 -30.52 -20.85 -11.40
CA GLY A 227 -31.56 -21.09 -10.39
C GLY A 227 -31.24 -22.22 -9.41
N ALA A 228 -30.00 -22.73 -9.39
CA ALA A 228 -29.56 -23.75 -8.43
C ALA A 228 -29.54 -23.25 -6.96
N ARG A 229 -29.85 -21.96 -6.73
CA ARG A 229 -29.84 -21.25 -5.44
C ARG A 229 -28.67 -21.66 -4.53
N PRO A 230 -27.40 -21.67 -5.01
CA PRO A 230 -26.25 -22.09 -4.22
C PRO A 230 -26.13 -21.31 -2.92
N LEU A 231 -26.41 -20.00 -2.91
CA LEU A 231 -26.42 -19.19 -1.68
C LEU A 231 -27.44 -19.66 -0.64
N ALA A 232 -28.62 -20.14 -1.07
CA ALA A 232 -29.63 -20.63 -0.13
C ALA A 232 -29.22 -21.98 0.49
N PHE A 233 -28.54 -22.84 -0.28
CA PHE A 233 -27.98 -24.10 0.22
C PHE A 233 -26.76 -23.88 1.14
N LEU A 234 -25.87 -22.97 0.75
CA LEU A 234 -24.65 -22.61 1.48
C LEU A 234 -24.94 -21.88 2.81
N LEU A 235 -26.00 -21.06 2.87
CA LEU A 235 -26.39 -20.30 4.07
C LEU A 235 -27.48 -21.00 4.90
N GLY A 236 -28.21 -21.96 4.33
CA GLY A 236 -29.36 -22.60 4.97
C GLY A 236 -29.07 -23.93 5.67
N GLY A 237 -27.95 -24.60 5.39
CA GLY A 237 -27.64 -25.94 5.92
C GLY A 237 -26.25 -26.07 6.56
N GLN A 238 -26.12 -26.93 7.57
CA GLN A 238 -24.87 -27.21 8.29
C GLN A 238 -23.75 -27.71 7.35
N ALA A 239 -24.08 -28.58 6.38
CA ALA A 239 -23.14 -29.06 5.37
C ALA A 239 -22.67 -27.96 4.40
N GLY A 240 -23.57 -27.05 4.04
CA GLY A 240 -23.26 -25.89 3.20
C GLY A 240 -22.26 -24.94 3.87
N GLY A 241 -22.42 -24.69 5.17
CA GLY A 241 -21.50 -23.85 5.95
C GLY A 241 -20.07 -24.39 6.02
N VAL A 242 -19.89 -25.71 6.13
CA VAL A 242 -18.56 -26.35 6.13
C VAL A 242 -17.88 -26.18 4.76
N LEU A 243 -18.61 -26.41 3.68
CA LEU A 243 -18.07 -26.27 2.32
C LEU A 243 -17.70 -24.80 2.01
N LEU A 244 -18.49 -23.84 2.49
CA LEU A 244 -18.20 -22.41 2.40
C LEU A 244 -16.91 -22.05 3.13
N LEU A 245 -16.71 -22.60 4.34
CA LEU A 245 -15.53 -22.39 5.15
C LEU A 245 -14.28 -22.97 4.49
N VAL A 246 -14.38 -24.19 3.97
CA VAL A 246 -13.28 -24.85 3.25
C VAL A 246 -12.94 -24.07 1.97
N GLY A 247 -13.93 -23.68 1.17
CA GLY A 247 -13.71 -22.87 -0.04
C GLY A 247 -13.08 -21.51 0.25
N ALA A 248 -13.54 -20.82 1.30
CA ALA A 248 -12.98 -19.53 1.69
C ALA A 248 -11.55 -19.66 2.24
N THR A 249 -11.27 -20.66 3.07
CA THR A 249 -9.92 -20.89 3.59
C THR A 249 -8.95 -21.30 2.48
N LEU A 250 -9.38 -22.14 1.53
CA LEU A 250 -8.56 -22.51 0.36
C LEU A 250 -8.30 -21.30 -0.54
N ALA A 251 -9.31 -20.47 -0.82
CA ALA A 251 -9.16 -19.26 -1.63
C ALA A 251 -8.26 -18.23 -0.94
N CYS A 252 -8.42 -18.03 0.38
CA CYS A 252 -7.58 -17.12 1.16
C CYS A 252 -6.13 -17.64 1.23
N GLY A 253 -5.95 -18.95 1.42
CA GLY A 253 -4.65 -19.61 1.36
C GLY A 253 -3.96 -19.43 0.01
N GLY A 254 -4.67 -19.68 -1.09
CA GLY A 254 -4.17 -19.51 -2.45
C GLY A 254 -3.78 -18.06 -2.76
N LEU A 255 -4.59 -17.09 -2.33
CA LEU A 255 -4.29 -15.66 -2.48
C LEU A 255 -3.07 -15.23 -1.66
N LEU A 256 -2.97 -15.68 -0.40
CA LEU A 256 -1.82 -15.38 0.46
C LEU A 256 -0.53 -16.02 -0.08
N TRP A 257 -0.62 -17.22 -0.64
CA TRP A 257 0.50 -17.92 -1.24
C TRP A 257 0.96 -17.24 -2.53
N SER A 258 0.03 -16.86 -3.41
CA SER A 258 0.34 -16.12 -4.64
C SER A 258 0.96 -14.75 -4.35
N ASP A 259 0.41 -14.01 -3.38
CA ASP A 259 0.99 -12.73 -2.93
C ASP A 259 2.39 -12.95 -2.34
N ARG A 260 2.64 -14.06 -1.61
CA ARG A 260 3.98 -14.40 -1.10
C ARG A 260 4.99 -14.74 -2.19
N ILE A 261 4.58 -15.43 -3.24
CA ILE A 261 5.45 -15.76 -4.38
C ILE A 261 5.86 -14.46 -5.09
N VAL A 262 4.90 -13.57 -5.32
CA VAL A 262 5.16 -12.27 -5.96
C VAL A 262 6.09 -11.40 -5.12
N ASP A 263 5.94 -11.40 -3.79
CA ASP A 263 6.82 -10.65 -2.89
C ASP A 263 8.27 -11.18 -2.92
N ARG A 264 8.46 -12.51 -2.96
CA ARG A 264 9.80 -13.13 -3.01
C ARG A 264 10.57 -12.82 -4.29
N VAL A 265 9.87 -12.64 -5.40
CA VAL A 265 10.50 -12.32 -6.70
C VAL A 265 10.84 -10.82 -6.80
N ALA A 266 10.20 -9.98 -5.99
CA ALA A 266 10.39 -8.53 -6.00
C ALA A 266 11.41 -8.01 -4.95
N SER A 267 11.78 -8.83 -3.97
CA SER A 267 12.79 -8.53 -2.93
C SER A 267 14.19 -8.96 -3.34
#